data_AF-A0A0P0Z0Y6-F1
#
_entry.id   AF-A0A0P0Z0Y6-F1
#
_cell.length_a   1.000
_cell.length_b   1.000
_cell.length_c   1.000
_cell.angle_alpha   90.00
_cell.angle_beta   90.00
_cell.angle_gamma   90.00
#
_symmetry.space_group_name_H-M   'P 1'
#
loop_
_entity.id
_entity.type
_entity.pdbx_description
1 polymer ?
#
loop_
_entity_poly.entity_id
_entity_poly.type
_entity_poly.pdbx_seq_one_letter_code
_entity_poly.pdbx_strand_id
1 'polypeptide(L)'
;MNTSDIAGRKAIMALALLGLSALGACQSTDMAALTPEPKVDPKDRDCLARAMYFESNRSSDEGMLAVGTVVMNRVHSGTYPDTVCGVVAQKNQFAPGVMTRPMTAGKDRAERVAEAVLKGERHSLVGDAKFFHTAGMSFGYPNMNYVAVAGGNAFYQRLSRQLREGRRMTSQSEARTAQAAHIAAGKPLAMNVRAVEATQAQGAHSGILQALQRDAAR
;
A
#
# COMPACT_ATOMS: atom_id res chain seq x y z
N MET A 1 49.42 37.69 24.30
CA MET A 1 50.54 38.04 23.41
C MET A 1 51.83 37.59 24.07
N ASN A 2 52.45 36.51 23.59
CA ASN A 2 53.91 36.48 23.39
C ASN A 2 54.25 35.35 22.40
N THR A 3 55.05 35.71 21.41
CA THR A 3 55.69 34.93 20.34
C THR A 3 57.19 34.90 20.74
N SER A 4 58.00 33.85 20.65
CA SER A 4 58.43 33.02 19.52
C SER A 4 59.56 32.12 20.08
N ASP A 5 59.78 30.91 19.55
CA ASP A 5 61.15 30.57 19.08
C ASP A 5 61.20 29.33 18.18
N ILE A 6 62.21 29.33 17.32
CA ILE A 6 62.33 28.60 16.05
C ILE A 6 63.40 27.50 16.12
N ALA A 7 63.11 26.38 15.44
CA ALA A 7 64.01 25.42 14.75
C ALA A 7 64.93 24.45 15.53
N GLY A 8 65.03 23.23 14.98
CA GLY A 8 66.26 22.44 15.02
C GLY A 8 66.11 20.91 15.09
N ARG A 9 65.95 20.26 13.93
CA ARG A 9 65.91 18.80 13.71
C ARG A 9 67.05 18.02 14.38
N LYS A 10 66.76 16.85 14.98
CA LYS A 10 67.47 15.57 14.72
C LYS A 10 66.53 14.38 14.87
N ALA A 11 66.54 13.51 13.87
CA ALA A 11 65.77 12.27 13.79
C ALA A 11 66.26 11.23 14.79
N ILE A 12 65.33 10.55 15.46
CA ILE A 12 65.55 9.19 15.96
C ILE A 12 64.33 8.38 15.55
N MET A 13 64.55 7.48 14.60
CA MET A 13 63.65 6.38 14.31
C MET A 13 63.65 5.44 15.51
N ALA A 14 62.48 5.18 16.10
CA ALA A 14 62.25 4.02 16.94
C ALA A 14 60.89 3.41 16.60
N LEU A 15 60.96 2.26 15.97
CA LEU A 15 59.89 1.35 15.58
C LEU A 15 59.32 0.68 16.84
N ALA A 16 58.03 0.82 17.13
CA ALA A 16 57.34 0.00 18.14
C ALA A 16 55.83 -0.15 17.83
N LEU A 17 55.54 -1.24 17.11
CA LEU A 17 54.45 -2.21 17.33
C LEU A 17 53.04 -1.73 17.76
N LEU A 18 52.11 -1.88 16.80
CA LEU A 18 50.80 -2.55 16.91
C LEU A 18 50.00 -2.36 18.22
N GLY A 19 49.03 -1.44 18.17
CA GLY A 19 47.88 -1.40 19.08
C GLY A 19 46.59 -1.15 18.29
N LEU A 20 46.09 -2.18 17.61
CA LEU A 20 44.83 -2.15 16.86
C LEU A 20 43.65 -2.17 17.84
N SER A 21 43.17 -1.00 18.24
CA SER A 21 41.96 -0.89 19.08
C SER A 21 40.73 -0.98 18.17
N ALA A 22 40.07 -2.13 18.21
CA ALA A 22 38.87 -2.44 17.44
C ALA A 22 37.74 -1.44 17.75
N LEU A 23 37.16 -0.84 16.71
CA LEU A 23 35.86 -0.18 16.80
C LEU A 23 34.81 -1.27 17.09
N GLY A 24 34.23 -1.24 18.29
CA GLY A 24 33.04 -2.01 18.61
C GLY A 24 31.86 -1.49 17.80
N ALA A 25 31.52 -2.18 16.71
CA ALA A 25 30.25 -2.00 16.03
C ALA A 25 29.14 -2.55 16.93
N CYS A 26 28.25 -1.68 17.42
CA CYS A 26 26.94 -2.12 17.90
C CYS A 26 26.16 -2.64 16.69
N GLN A 27 26.16 -3.96 16.49
CA GLN A 27 25.26 -4.60 15.55
C GLN A 27 23.88 -4.65 16.22
N SER A 28 23.01 -3.69 15.86
CA SER A 28 21.57 -3.84 16.04
C SER A 28 21.14 -5.00 15.13
N THR A 29 21.14 -6.22 15.66
CA THR A 29 20.42 -7.30 15.00
C THR A 29 18.94 -6.97 15.18
N ASP A 30 18.35 -6.33 14.17
CA ASP A 30 16.91 -6.24 13.99
C ASP A 30 16.39 -7.67 13.86
N MET A 31 16.03 -8.27 15.00
CA MET A 31 15.18 -9.44 15.05
C MET A 31 13.76 -8.97 14.71
N ALA A 32 13.55 -8.60 13.45
CA ALA A 32 12.23 -8.49 12.87
C ALA A 32 11.60 -9.88 13.03
N ALA A 33 10.72 -10.00 14.02
CA ALA A 33 10.03 -11.23 14.35
C ALA A 33 9.43 -11.81 13.06
N LEU A 34 9.75 -13.08 12.79
CA LEU A 34 9.12 -13.90 11.78
C LEU A 34 7.66 -14.14 12.18
N THR A 35 6.82 -13.10 12.14
CA THR A 35 5.39 -13.29 12.15
C THR A 35 5.05 -13.96 10.83
N PRO A 36 4.43 -15.16 10.82
CA PRO A 36 4.01 -15.78 9.58
C PRO A 36 3.11 -14.79 8.83
N GLU A 37 3.44 -14.53 7.56
CA GLU A 37 2.60 -13.67 6.73
C GLU A 37 1.16 -14.18 6.75
N PRO A 38 0.16 -13.30 6.89
CA PRO A 38 -1.23 -13.71 6.93
C PRO A 38 -1.55 -14.46 5.63
N LYS A 39 -1.98 -15.72 5.78
CA LYS A 39 -2.37 -16.55 4.65
C LYS A 39 -3.67 -16.00 4.06
N VAL A 40 -3.63 -15.58 2.81
CA VAL A 40 -4.79 -15.10 2.07
C VAL A 40 -5.67 -16.29 1.64
N ASP A 41 -6.98 -16.20 1.87
CA ASP A 41 -7.95 -17.18 1.33
C ASP A 41 -8.05 -17.02 -0.20
N PRO A 42 -7.77 -18.06 -1.00
CA PRO A 42 -7.88 -18.00 -2.46
C PRO A 42 -9.26 -17.56 -2.97
N LYS A 43 -10.33 -17.88 -2.24
CA LYS A 43 -11.70 -17.53 -2.61
C LYS A 43 -11.94 -16.03 -2.43
N ASP A 44 -11.49 -15.46 -1.32
CA ASP A 44 -11.59 -14.01 -1.09
C ASP A 44 -10.72 -13.24 -2.08
N ARG A 45 -9.54 -13.77 -2.42
CA ARG A 45 -8.70 -13.20 -3.48
C ARG A 45 -9.39 -13.16 -4.82
N ASP A 46 -10.03 -14.26 -5.24
CA ASP A 46 -10.79 -14.29 -6.51
C ASP A 46 -11.96 -13.29 -6.48
N CYS A 47 -12.79 -13.31 -5.45
CA CYS A 47 -13.92 -12.37 -5.31
C CYS A 47 -13.46 -10.91 -5.39
N LEU A 48 -12.40 -10.55 -4.65
CA LEU A 48 -11.87 -9.21 -4.62
C LEU A 48 -11.24 -8.80 -5.96
N ALA A 49 -10.44 -9.68 -6.56
CA ALA A 49 -9.83 -9.46 -7.87
C ALA A 49 -10.90 -9.18 -8.94
N ARG A 50 -12.01 -9.93 -8.92
CA ARG A 50 -13.12 -9.75 -9.85
C ARG A 50 -13.80 -8.39 -9.70
N ALA A 51 -14.08 -7.95 -8.47
CA ALA A 51 -14.61 -6.62 -8.23
C ALA A 51 -13.65 -5.54 -8.78
N MET A 52 -12.37 -5.62 -8.43
CA MET A 52 -11.35 -4.67 -8.89
C MET A 52 -11.22 -4.66 -10.42
N TYR A 53 -11.26 -5.83 -11.05
CA TYR A 53 -11.15 -6.00 -12.50
C TYR A 53 -12.32 -5.38 -13.28
N PHE A 54 -13.55 -5.53 -12.78
CA PHE A 54 -14.74 -5.05 -13.48
C PHE A 54 -15.10 -3.59 -13.17
N GLU A 55 -14.70 -3.08 -12.01
CA GLU A 55 -15.03 -1.71 -11.59
C GLU A 55 -13.99 -0.66 -11.94
N SER A 56 -12.75 -1.05 -12.21
CA SER A 56 -11.66 -0.10 -12.46
C SER A 56 -11.11 -0.22 -13.89
N ASN A 57 -10.34 0.78 -14.31
CA ASN A 57 -9.47 0.60 -15.46
C ASN A 57 -8.50 -0.56 -15.20
N ARG A 58 -8.65 -1.63 -15.99
CA ARG A 58 -7.92 -2.90 -15.88
C ARG A 58 -6.40 -2.78 -16.01
N SER A 59 -5.89 -1.63 -16.45
CA SER A 59 -4.45 -1.33 -16.54
C SER A 59 -3.92 -0.48 -15.37
N SER A 60 -4.75 -0.08 -14.41
CA SER A 60 -4.36 0.78 -13.29
C SER A 60 -4.29 0.01 -11.96
N ASP A 61 -3.07 -0.20 -11.45
CA ASP A 61 -2.85 -0.81 -10.13
C ASP A 61 -3.47 0.08 -9.02
N GLU A 62 -3.36 1.41 -9.18
CA GLU A 62 -3.94 2.41 -8.28
C GLU A 62 -5.48 2.38 -8.26
N GLY A 63 -6.09 2.23 -9.44
CA GLY A 63 -7.55 2.15 -9.57
C GLY A 63 -8.13 0.89 -8.95
N MET A 64 -7.44 -0.24 -9.19
CA MET A 64 -7.75 -1.51 -8.56
C MET A 64 -7.62 -1.41 -7.03
N LEU A 65 -6.52 -0.84 -6.53
CA LEU A 65 -6.31 -0.65 -5.08
C LEU A 65 -7.40 0.22 -4.45
N ALA A 66 -7.86 1.27 -5.14
CA ALA A 66 -8.95 2.13 -4.67
C ALA A 66 -10.28 1.38 -4.55
N VAL A 67 -10.65 0.57 -5.55
CA VAL A 67 -11.84 -0.30 -5.47
C VAL A 67 -11.69 -1.33 -4.35
N GLY A 68 -10.54 -1.99 -4.25
CA GLY A 68 -10.26 -2.96 -3.20
C GLY A 68 -10.37 -2.34 -1.81
N THR A 69 -9.90 -1.10 -1.64
CA THR A 69 -10.06 -0.33 -0.40
C THR A 69 -11.53 -0.14 -0.04
N VAL A 70 -12.39 0.22 -1.00
CA VAL A 70 -13.84 0.33 -0.78
C VAL A 70 -14.46 -1.00 -0.35
N VAL A 71 -14.09 -2.12 -0.99
CA VAL A 71 -14.58 -3.45 -0.61
C VAL A 71 -14.22 -3.75 0.84
N MET A 72 -12.96 -3.54 1.24
CA MET A 72 -12.52 -3.78 2.61
C MET A 72 -13.16 -2.81 3.61
N ASN A 73 -13.41 -1.56 3.22
CA ASN A 73 -14.15 -0.61 4.05
C ASN A 73 -15.59 -1.05 4.29
N ARG A 74 -16.22 -1.72 3.32
CA ARG A 74 -17.56 -2.30 3.48
C ARG A 74 -17.51 -3.49 4.43
N VAL A 75 -16.59 -4.43 4.22
CA VAL A 75 -16.37 -5.59 5.10
C VAL A 75 -16.25 -5.15 6.57
N HIS A 76 -15.45 -4.13 6.86
CA HIS A 76 -15.21 -3.65 8.23
C HIS A 76 -16.25 -2.68 8.79
N SER A 77 -17.32 -2.37 8.05
CA SER A 77 -18.25 -1.30 8.44
C SER A 77 -19.35 -1.71 9.42
N GLY A 78 -19.61 -3.02 9.57
CA GLY A 78 -20.78 -3.55 10.29
C GLY A 78 -22.14 -3.29 9.61
N THR A 79 -22.16 -2.65 8.44
CA THR A 79 -23.40 -2.33 7.67
C THR A 79 -23.54 -3.12 6.37
N TYR A 80 -22.46 -3.78 5.96
CA TYR A 80 -22.38 -4.67 4.82
C TYR A 80 -22.03 -6.08 5.32
N PRO A 81 -22.12 -7.12 4.47
CA PRO A 81 -21.59 -8.43 4.81
C PRO A 81 -20.13 -8.35 5.29
N ASP A 82 -19.79 -9.20 6.24
CA ASP A 82 -18.50 -9.24 6.94
C ASP A 82 -17.45 -10.12 6.21
N THR A 83 -17.77 -10.57 5.00
CA THR A 83 -16.86 -11.34 4.14
C THR A 83 -16.68 -10.66 2.79
N VAL A 84 -15.49 -10.80 2.21
CA VAL A 84 -15.14 -10.19 0.91
C VAL A 84 -16.10 -10.66 -0.17
N CYS A 85 -16.27 -11.98 -0.32
CA CYS A 85 -17.23 -12.52 -1.28
C CYS A 85 -18.68 -12.11 -0.97
N GLY A 86 -19.05 -11.98 0.30
CA GLY A 86 -20.37 -11.49 0.70
C GLY A 86 -20.64 -10.09 0.18
N VAL A 87 -19.66 -9.17 0.30
CA VAL A 87 -19.75 -7.81 -0.23
C VAL A 87 -19.83 -7.82 -1.76
N VAL A 88 -18.94 -8.56 -2.44
CA VAL A 88 -18.85 -8.55 -3.91
C VAL A 88 -20.09 -9.19 -4.56
N ALA A 89 -20.68 -10.21 -3.94
CA ALA A 89 -21.85 -10.90 -4.46
C ALA A 89 -23.17 -10.12 -4.28
N GLN A 90 -23.17 -8.98 -3.58
CA GLN A 90 -24.39 -8.20 -3.39
C GLN A 90 -24.99 -7.72 -4.71
N LYS A 91 -26.30 -7.94 -4.87
CA LYS A 91 -27.06 -7.56 -6.06
C LYS A 91 -26.90 -6.06 -6.34
N ASN A 92 -26.58 -5.74 -7.60
CA ASN A 92 -26.46 -4.38 -8.13
C ASN A 92 -25.43 -3.49 -7.42
N GLN A 93 -24.49 -4.04 -6.64
CA GLN A 93 -23.42 -3.26 -6.01
C GLN A 93 -22.16 -3.13 -6.87
N PHE A 94 -21.99 -4.07 -7.79
CA PHE A 94 -20.88 -4.20 -8.72
C PHE A 94 -21.42 -4.57 -10.11
N ALA A 95 -20.54 -4.59 -11.11
CA ALA A 95 -20.85 -4.78 -12.52
C ALA A 95 -21.68 -6.05 -12.75
N PRO A 96 -22.64 -6.02 -13.70
CA PRO A 96 -23.42 -7.21 -14.04
C PRO A 96 -22.53 -8.39 -14.39
N GLY A 97 -22.71 -9.51 -13.67
CA GLY A 97 -21.90 -10.72 -13.83
C GLY A 97 -20.53 -10.66 -13.15
N VAL A 98 -20.31 -9.78 -12.16
CA VAL A 98 -19.05 -9.70 -11.40
C VAL A 98 -18.60 -11.05 -10.85
N MET A 99 -19.52 -11.97 -10.51
CA MET A 99 -19.20 -13.31 -10.01
C MET A 99 -19.15 -14.42 -11.08
N THR A 100 -19.56 -14.15 -12.32
CA THR A 100 -19.72 -15.20 -13.35
C THR A 100 -18.93 -14.95 -14.64
N ARG A 101 -18.72 -13.69 -15.02
CA ARG A 101 -18.02 -13.34 -16.27
C ARG A 101 -16.53 -13.64 -16.18
N PRO A 102 -15.88 -14.16 -17.24
CA PRO A 102 -14.44 -14.41 -17.19
C PRO A 102 -13.65 -13.11 -17.09
N MET A 103 -12.59 -13.11 -16.28
CA MET A 103 -11.51 -12.12 -16.38
C MET A 103 -10.57 -12.56 -17.51
N THR A 104 -10.21 -11.65 -18.41
CA THR A 104 -9.31 -11.94 -19.53
C THR A 104 -7.97 -11.21 -19.35
N ALA A 105 -7.55 -10.40 -20.32
CA ALA A 105 -6.35 -9.57 -20.19
C ALA A 105 -6.43 -8.71 -18.93
N GLY A 106 -5.39 -8.79 -18.08
CA GLY A 106 -5.30 -8.09 -16.80
C GLY A 106 -5.70 -8.92 -15.56
N LYS A 107 -6.11 -10.19 -15.72
CA LYS A 107 -6.44 -11.08 -14.58
C LYS A 107 -5.31 -11.17 -13.55
N ASP A 108 -4.10 -11.51 -13.98
CA ASP A 108 -2.96 -11.70 -13.05
C ASP A 108 -2.65 -10.41 -12.27
N ARG A 109 -2.86 -9.24 -12.89
CA ARG A 109 -2.71 -7.95 -12.21
C ARG A 109 -3.77 -7.78 -11.13
N ALA A 110 -5.03 -8.05 -11.45
CA ALA A 110 -6.12 -7.96 -10.48
C ALA A 110 -5.89 -8.92 -9.30
N GLU A 111 -5.43 -10.14 -9.56
CA GLU A 111 -5.11 -11.12 -8.52
C GLU A 111 -3.94 -10.67 -7.63
N ARG A 112 -2.87 -10.11 -8.21
CA ARG A 112 -1.75 -9.56 -7.42
C ARG A 112 -2.16 -8.37 -6.56
N VAL A 113 -2.91 -7.42 -7.11
CA VAL A 113 -3.37 -6.26 -6.31
C VAL A 113 -4.39 -6.70 -5.26
N ALA A 114 -5.22 -7.71 -5.54
CA ALA A 114 -6.17 -8.25 -4.56
C ALA A 114 -5.45 -8.92 -3.39
N GLU A 115 -4.40 -9.71 -3.66
CA GLU A 115 -3.51 -10.26 -2.62
C GLU A 115 -2.95 -9.13 -1.73
N ALA A 116 -2.42 -8.06 -2.32
CA ALA A 116 -1.90 -6.92 -1.58
C ALA A 116 -2.96 -6.26 -0.69
N VAL A 117 -4.18 -6.05 -1.21
CA VAL A 117 -5.30 -5.51 -0.42
C VAL A 117 -5.65 -6.46 0.73
N LEU A 118 -5.70 -7.77 0.51
CA LEU A 118 -6.00 -8.74 1.57
C LEU A 118 -4.91 -8.79 2.64
N LYS A 119 -3.66 -8.49 2.28
CA LYS A 119 -2.54 -8.29 3.22
C LYS A 119 -2.54 -6.94 3.95
N GLY A 120 -3.47 -6.05 3.62
CA GLY A 120 -3.67 -4.79 4.34
C GLY A 120 -3.34 -3.53 3.54
N GLU A 121 -2.88 -3.63 2.30
CA GLU A 121 -2.59 -2.45 1.47
C GLU A 121 -3.87 -1.66 1.15
N ARG A 122 -3.78 -0.33 1.22
CA ARG A 122 -4.92 0.57 0.99
C ARG A 122 -4.50 1.76 0.15
N HIS A 123 -5.45 2.31 -0.60
CA HIS A 123 -5.25 3.56 -1.33
C HIS A 123 -5.23 4.73 -0.35
N SER A 124 -4.15 5.51 -0.35
CA SER A 124 -3.85 6.50 0.72
C SER A 124 -4.90 7.60 0.88
N LEU A 125 -5.61 7.94 -0.20
CA LEU A 125 -6.65 8.99 -0.18
C LEU A 125 -8.10 8.48 -0.10
N VAL A 126 -8.36 7.19 -0.33
CA VAL A 126 -9.75 6.68 -0.32
C VAL A 126 -10.34 6.74 1.10
N GLY A 127 -9.49 6.62 2.13
CA GLY A 127 -9.90 6.67 3.53
C GLY A 127 -11.07 5.71 3.79
N ASP A 128 -12.11 6.19 4.48
CA ASP A 128 -13.30 5.38 4.84
C ASP A 128 -14.42 5.36 3.77
N ALA A 129 -14.15 5.82 2.54
CA ALA A 129 -15.15 5.84 1.49
C ALA A 129 -15.66 4.41 1.20
N LYS A 130 -16.98 4.28 1.08
CA LYS A 130 -17.68 3.02 0.79
C LYS A 130 -18.41 3.07 -0.55
N PHE A 131 -18.29 4.18 -1.26
CA PHE A 131 -19.03 4.47 -2.48
C PHE A 131 -18.10 5.04 -3.54
N PHE A 132 -18.40 4.70 -4.78
CA PHE A 132 -17.80 5.31 -5.95
C PHE A 132 -18.80 5.27 -7.12
N HIS A 133 -18.49 6.03 -8.15
CA HIS A 133 -19.13 5.93 -9.47
C HIS A 133 -18.13 6.41 -10.52
N THR A 134 -18.47 6.31 -11.81
CA THR A 134 -17.59 6.82 -12.88
C THR A 134 -17.27 8.29 -12.67
N ALA A 135 -16.00 8.65 -12.78
CA ALA A 135 -15.54 10.01 -12.63
C ALA A 135 -16.16 10.92 -13.70
N GLY A 136 -16.46 12.17 -13.32
CA GLY A 136 -17.08 13.16 -14.20
C GLY A 136 -18.62 13.15 -14.19
N MET A 137 -19.26 12.06 -13.75
CA MET A 137 -20.70 12.09 -13.46
C MET A 137 -21.00 12.90 -12.20
N SER A 138 -22.10 13.65 -12.19
CA SER A 138 -22.56 14.40 -11.02
C SER A 138 -23.97 13.96 -10.63
N PHE A 139 -24.25 13.93 -9.34
CA PHE A 139 -25.54 13.54 -8.78
C PHE A 139 -25.98 14.60 -7.78
N GLY A 140 -27.27 14.94 -7.77
CA GLY A 140 -27.83 16.00 -6.91
C GLY A 140 -27.94 15.66 -5.42
N TYR A 141 -27.27 14.61 -4.94
CA TYR A 141 -27.32 14.24 -3.53
C TYR A 141 -26.43 15.17 -2.71
N PRO A 142 -26.98 15.86 -1.70
CA PRO A 142 -26.24 16.91 -1.02
C PRO A 142 -25.24 16.36 0.00
N ASN A 143 -25.11 15.04 0.14
CA ASN A 143 -24.32 14.36 1.17
C ASN A 143 -23.13 13.57 0.64
N MET A 144 -22.72 13.80 -0.61
CA MET A 144 -21.57 13.15 -1.23
C MET A 144 -20.31 13.98 -1.00
N ASN A 145 -19.39 13.49 -0.16
CA ASN A 145 -18.09 14.10 0.07
C ASN A 145 -17.01 13.33 -0.68
N TYR A 146 -16.51 13.87 -1.80
CA TYR A 146 -15.49 13.19 -2.62
C TYR A 146 -14.10 13.25 -1.98
N VAL A 147 -13.35 12.15 -2.07
CA VAL A 147 -12.05 11.99 -1.40
C VAL A 147 -10.91 11.61 -2.34
N ALA A 148 -11.20 10.93 -3.45
CA ALA A 148 -10.19 10.51 -4.43
C ALA A 148 -10.81 10.31 -5.82
N VAL A 149 -9.98 10.42 -6.86
CA VAL A 149 -10.33 10.02 -8.22
C VAL A 149 -9.24 9.07 -8.76
N ALA A 150 -9.62 7.83 -9.02
CA ALA A 150 -8.68 6.74 -9.27
C ALA A 150 -9.28 5.75 -10.28
N GLY A 151 -8.48 5.23 -11.21
CA GLY A 151 -8.93 4.17 -12.14
C GLY A 151 -10.20 4.46 -12.95
N GLY A 152 -10.54 5.73 -13.21
CA GLY A 152 -11.78 6.13 -13.90
C GLY A 152 -12.99 6.36 -12.99
N ASN A 153 -12.83 6.25 -11.67
CA ASN A 153 -13.89 6.42 -10.68
C ASN A 153 -13.65 7.62 -9.76
N ALA A 154 -14.73 8.18 -9.23
CA ALA A 154 -14.73 9.15 -8.14
C ALA A 154 -15.25 8.48 -6.86
N PHE A 155 -14.41 8.50 -5.82
CA PHE A 155 -14.67 7.86 -4.54
C PHE A 155 -15.19 8.88 -3.54
N TYR A 156 -16.19 8.50 -2.74
CA TYR A 156 -16.83 9.41 -1.81
C TYR A 156 -17.40 8.74 -0.57
N GLN A 157 -17.51 9.55 0.48
CA GLN A 157 -18.26 9.23 1.69
C GLN A 157 -19.67 9.79 1.56
N ARG A 158 -20.67 9.03 2.03
CA ARG A 158 -22.03 9.55 2.22
C ARG A 158 -22.16 9.97 3.68
N LEU A 159 -22.26 11.28 3.93
CA LEU A 159 -22.35 11.80 5.29
C LEU A 159 -23.80 11.78 5.79
N SER A 160 -23.99 11.45 7.07
CA SER A 160 -25.29 11.60 7.73
C SER A 160 -25.66 13.07 7.87
N ARG A 161 -26.92 13.37 8.20
CA ARG A 161 -27.36 14.76 8.43
C ARG A 161 -26.51 15.45 9.51
N GLN A 162 -26.29 14.76 10.63
CA GLN A 162 -25.48 15.23 11.74
C GLN A 162 -24.04 15.48 11.29
N LEU A 163 -23.46 14.55 10.52
CA LEU A 163 -22.11 14.71 9.99
C LEU A 163 -22.03 15.71 8.84
N ARG A 164 -23.11 16.35 8.42
CA ARG A 164 -23.08 17.32 7.31
C ARG A 164 -23.34 18.75 7.76
N GLU A 165 -23.87 18.92 8.96
CA GLU A 165 -24.16 20.22 9.54
C GLU A 165 -22.89 21.09 9.58
N GLY A 166 -22.96 22.29 9.00
CA GLY A 166 -21.83 23.22 8.88
C GLY A 166 -20.69 22.78 7.94
N ARG A 167 -20.77 21.61 7.30
CA ARG A 167 -19.72 21.12 6.39
C ARG A 167 -20.06 21.34 4.93
N ARG A 168 -19.11 21.93 4.20
CA ARG A 168 -19.12 21.95 2.74
C ARG A 168 -18.62 20.61 2.22
N MET A 169 -19.35 20.02 1.28
CA MET A 169 -18.91 18.79 0.62
C MET A 169 -17.80 19.10 -0.39
N THR A 170 -16.75 18.29 -0.38
CA THR A 170 -15.69 18.33 -1.38
C THR A 170 -16.24 17.84 -2.71
N SER A 171 -15.99 18.58 -3.79
CA SER A 171 -16.31 18.21 -5.17
C SER A 171 -15.25 17.29 -5.79
N GLN A 172 -15.55 16.66 -6.93
CA GLN A 172 -14.57 15.84 -7.64
C GLN A 172 -13.35 16.64 -8.13
N SER A 173 -13.53 17.89 -8.57
CA SER A 173 -12.41 18.72 -9.01
C SER A 173 -11.47 19.03 -7.84
N GLU A 174 -12.03 19.35 -6.68
CA GLU A 174 -11.25 19.59 -5.47
C GLU A 174 -10.52 18.34 -4.98
N ALA A 175 -11.17 17.17 -5.03
CA ALA A 175 -10.52 15.89 -4.72
C ALA A 175 -9.33 15.62 -5.67
N ARG A 176 -9.47 15.90 -6.98
CA ARG A 176 -8.35 15.78 -7.94
C ARG A 176 -7.22 16.75 -7.64
N THR A 177 -7.52 18.00 -7.31
CA THR A 177 -6.51 19.00 -6.95
C THR A 177 -5.75 18.58 -5.70
N ALA A 178 -6.46 18.12 -4.67
CA ALA A 178 -5.85 17.61 -3.44
C ALA A 178 -4.97 16.38 -3.70
N GLN A 179 -5.43 15.46 -4.55
CA GLN A 179 -4.67 14.29 -4.96
C GLN A 179 -3.40 14.66 -5.75
N ALA A 180 -3.49 15.62 -6.67
CA ALA A 180 -2.32 16.12 -7.40
C ALA A 180 -1.29 16.75 -6.45
N ALA A 181 -1.74 17.54 -5.46
CA ALA A 181 -0.87 18.09 -4.43
C ALA A 181 -0.23 17.01 -3.56
N HIS A 182 -0.96 15.94 -3.23
CA HIS A 182 -0.44 14.79 -2.48
C HIS A 182 0.71 14.09 -3.25
N ILE A 183 0.52 13.85 -4.55
CA ILE A 183 1.54 13.27 -5.43
C ILE A 183 2.74 14.22 -5.55
N ALA A 184 2.50 15.51 -5.76
CA ALA A 184 3.56 16.52 -5.88
C ALA A 184 4.42 16.63 -4.61
N ALA A 185 3.84 16.33 -3.45
CA ALA A 185 4.56 16.22 -2.17
C ALA A 185 5.31 14.88 -1.99
N GLY A 186 5.42 14.05 -3.04
CA GLY A 186 6.12 12.77 -3.02
C GLY A 186 5.41 11.65 -2.28
N LYS A 187 4.14 11.82 -1.93
CA LYS A 187 3.38 10.80 -1.19
C LYS A 187 2.69 9.84 -2.18
N PRO A 188 2.99 8.54 -2.12
CA PRO A 188 2.41 7.57 -3.05
C PRO A 188 0.92 7.33 -2.77
N LEU A 189 0.13 7.13 -3.83
CA LEU A 189 -1.30 6.78 -3.74
C LEU A 189 -1.54 5.30 -3.46
N ALA A 190 -0.60 4.48 -3.92
CA ALA A 190 -0.47 3.07 -3.69
C ALA A 190 0.98 2.82 -3.27
N MET A 191 1.22 2.02 -2.23
CA MET A 191 2.56 1.43 -2.10
C MET A 191 2.88 0.70 -3.40
N ASN A 192 4.14 0.72 -3.85
CA ASN A 192 4.53 0.03 -5.08
C ASN A 192 4.27 -1.48 -4.91
N VAL A 193 3.07 -1.95 -5.24
CA VAL A 193 2.65 -3.35 -5.10
C VAL A 193 3.63 -4.28 -5.82
N ARG A 194 4.24 -3.79 -6.91
CA ARG A 194 5.30 -4.50 -7.66
C ARG A 194 6.67 -4.53 -6.97
N ALA A 195 7.00 -3.54 -6.15
CA ALA A 195 8.27 -3.49 -5.43
C ALA A 195 8.23 -4.39 -4.17
N VAL A 196 7.07 -4.47 -3.51
CA VAL A 196 6.87 -5.31 -2.31
C VAL A 196 7.12 -6.79 -2.63
N GLU A 197 6.64 -7.29 -3.77
CA GLU A 197 6.90 -8.67 -4.21
C GLU A 197 8.40 -8.94 -4.50
N ALA A 198 9.10 -7.97 -5.11
CA ALA A 198 10.53 -8.10 -5.40
C ALA A 198 11.36 -8.19 -4.10
N THR A 199 11.03 -7.38 -3.10
CA THR A 199 11.70 -7.39 -1.79
C THR A 199 11.36 -8.67 -1.00
N GLN A 200 10.13 -9.16 -1.06
CA GLN A 200 9.71 -10.39 -0.37
C GLN A 200 10.31 -11.66 -1.01
N ALA A 201 10.40 -11.73 -2.33
CA ALA A 201 11.04 -12.85 -3.03
C ALA A 201 12.54 -12.94 -2.72
N GLN A 202 13.22 -11.79 -2.62
CA GLN A 202 14.63 -11.71 -2.23
C GLN A 202 14.86 -12.16 -0.77
N GLY A 203 13.95 -11.79 0.15
CA GLY A 203 13.99 -12.23 1.54
C GLY A 203 13.78 -13.74 1.71
N ALA A 204 12.80 -14.32 1.01
CA ALA A 204 12.52 -15.76 1.06
C ALA A 204 13.68 -16.60 0.49
N HIS A 205 14.27 -16.16 -0.63
CA HIS A 205 15.41 -16.85 -1.23
C HIS A 205 16.67 -16.79 -0.36
N SER A 206 16.90 -15.65 0.31
CA SER A 206 18.00 -15.49 1.28
C SER A 206 17.82 -16.37 2.52
N GLY A 207 16.59 -16.44 3.05
CA GLY A 207 16.27 -17.28 4.21
C GLY A 207 16.45 -18.79 3.95
N ILE A 208 16.08 -19.26 2.75
CA ILE A 208 16.30 -20.66 2.34
C ILE A 208 17.79 -20.97 2.21
N LEU A 209 18.58 -20.10 1.57
CA LEU A 209 20.02 -20.27 1.45
C LEU A 209 20.72 -20.33 2.83
N GLN A 210 20.33 -19.46 3.76
CA GLN A 210 20.86 -19.48 5.12
C GLN A 210 20.44 -20.72 5.92
N ALA A 211 19.24 -21.26 5.69
CA ALA A 211 18.82 -22.53 6.29
C ALA A 211 19.67 -23.69 5.77
N LEU A 212 19.83 -23.81 4.44
CA LEU A 212 20.64 -24.85 3.82
C LEU A 212 22.12 -24.78 4.24
N GLN A 213 22.69 -23.59 4.39
CA GLN A 213 24.06 -23.40 4.85
C GLN A 213 24.27 -23.82 6.31
N ARG A 214 23.27 -23.66 7.17
CA ARG A 214 23.32 -24.10 8.58
C ARG A 214 23.22 -25.62 8.72
N ASP A 215 22.45 -26.27 7.86
CA ASP A 215 22.32 -27.72 7.87
C ASP A 215 23.56 -28.41 7.28
N ALA A 216 24.26 -27.77 6.35
CA ALA A 216 25.55 -28.24 5.82
C ALA A 216 26.74 -28.05 6.79
N ALA A 217 26.57 -27.27 7.86
CA ALA A 217 27.60 -26.97 8.86
C ALA A 217 27.49 -27.82 10.14
N ARG A 218 26.55 -28.79 10.16
CA ARG A 218 26.43 -29.81 11.22
C ARG A 218 26.91 -31.16 10.70
#